data_AF-A0A1G1XXX6-F1
#
_entry.id   AF-A0A1G1XXX6-F1
#
_cell.length_a   1.000
_cell.length_b   1.000
_cell.length_c   1.000
_cell.angle_alpha   90.00
_cell.angle_beta   90.00
_cell.angle_gamma   90.00
#
_symmetry.space_group_name_H-M   'P 1'
#
loop_
_entity.id
_entity.type
_entity.pdbx_description
1 polymer ?
#
loop_
_entity_poly.entity_id
_entity_poly.type
_entity_poly.pdbx_seq_one_letter_code
_entity_poly.pdbx_strand_id
1 'polypeptide(L)'
;MRKIFKFVATSYLLFAISYLPVSAANYFFNPHFILTNEELTDYHSLSLSEIQYFLENKNSVLAKLILPDYQGVNKKAAEIIWQAAQESQINPRVLLATLQKEQSLITDLDPSQNQLDKAMGYRCPDDGVCSPKTLSFGKQVDGAAWQFRQYLNQPNLWTYQAGQQYEIDGYQITPVNQATAGFYNYTPHYSGNKRFYQLYQEYFGRNYPDGSLLKANDSPAVWLIESGTRRLITSWGILISRFDPKKILVVPRLDLEKYETAPEIKFHNYSLLKTPEGKIYLLVDTTLRYITSPEVFQRLGFNSDEVLEASIADLSGYTYGQEITSDSLYPTGALLQNKLSGGVYYVESGVKQPIYSREIMAVNFKNKILTQVSAEELGKYPDGEPVKFKDGELIKADNNNKVYVISDGNRRWIKTETAFVKFGYKWDNIVMTSKQAVDVHLLGEDLE
;
A
#
# COMPACT_ATOMS: atom_id res chain seq x y z
N MET A 1 13.85 -70.98 31.72
CA MET A 1 13.21 -70.35 30.54
C MET A 1 12.20 -69.30 31.02
N ARG A 2 12.58 -68.03 31.02
CA ARG A 2 11.68 -66.88 31.32
C ARG A 2 11.78 -65.92 30.14
N LYS A 3 10.69 -65.79 29.37
CA LYS A 3 10.58 -64.88 28.22
C LYS A 3 10.22 -63.49 28.71
N ILE A 4 11.02 -62.49 28.33
CA ILE A 4 10.74 -61.06 28.55
C ILE A 4 10.03 -60.54 27.29
N PHE A 5 8.78 -60.09 27.44
CA PHE A 5 8.05 -59.36 26.41
C PHE A 5 8.55 -57.90 26.39
N LYS A 6 9.07 -57.43 25.24
CA LYS A 6 9.31 -56.01 24.98
C LYS A 6 8.12 -55.45 24.22
N PHE A 7 7.41 -54.51 24.83
CA PHE A 7 6.38 -53.68 24.19
C PHE A 7 7.07 -52.64 23.30
N VAL A 8 6.71 -52.57 22.02
CA VAL A 8 7.11 -51.49 21.11
C VAL A 8 5.93 -50.54 21.00
N ALA A 9 6.07 -49.31 21.51
CA ALA A 9 5.10 -48.25 21.34
C ALA A 9 5.45 -47.44 20.09
N THR A 10 4.68 -47.61 19.02
CA THR A 10 4.71 -46.75 17.84
C THR A 10 3.94 -45.45 18.14
N SER A 11 4.68 -44.35 18.24
CA SER A 11 4.13 -43.00 18.37
C SER A 11 3.71 -42.47 17.00
N TYR A 12 2.42 -42.21 16.80
CA TYR A 12 1.90 -41.44 15.66
C TYR A 12 1.96 -39.95 16.01
N LEU A 13 2.83 -39.20 15.34
CA LEU A 13 2.81 -37.74 15.34
C LEU A 13 1.63 -37.27 14.47
N LEU A 14 0.56 -36.84 15.11
CA LEU A 14 -0.52 -36.06 14.48
C LEU A 14 0.02 -34.64 14.21
N PHE A 15 0.27 -34.32 12.95
CA PHE A 15 0.47 -32.93 12.50
C PHE A 15 -0.88 -32.20 12.61
N ALA A 16 -1.07 -31.44 13.68
CA ALA A 16 -2.15 -30.48 13.79
C ALA A 16 -1.84 -29.32 12.83
N ILE A 17 -2.53 -29.26 11.70
CA ILE A 17 -2.53 -28.07 10.84
C ILE A 17 -3.37 -27.02 11.56
N SER A 18 -2.69 -26.14 12.30
CA SER A 18 -3.30 -24.94 12.85
C SER A 18 -3.61 -23.98 11.70
N TYR A 19 -4.88 -23.88 11.32
CA TYR A 19 -5.36 -22.74 10.54
C TYR A 19 -5.25 -21.50 11.42
N LEU A 20 -4.19 -20.71 11.24
CA LEU A 20 -4.15 -19.36 11.77
C LEU A 20 -5.24 -18.57 11.04
N PRO A 21 -6.15 -17.89 11.75
CA PRO A 21 -7.08 -16.99 11.09
C PRO A 21 -6.27 -15.94 10.33
N VAL A 22 -6.59 -15.75 9.05
CA VAL A 22 -6.06 -14.65 8.26
C VAL A 22 -6.41 -13.38 9.02
N SER A 23 -5.40 -12.69 9.57
CA SER A 23 -5.60 -11.39 10.20
C SER A 23 -6.21 -10.48 9.14
N ALA A 24 -7.37 -9.88 9.44
CA ALA A 24 -7.84 -8.74 8.65
C ALA A 24 -6.72 -7.72 8.59
N ALA A 25 -6.40 -7.22 7.38
CA ALA A 25 -5.43 -6.15 7.25
C ALA A 25 -5.89 -4.96 8.10
N ASN A 26 -5.08 -4.55 9.07
CA ASN A 26 -5.37 -3.37 9.87
C ASN A 26 -5.02 -2.13 9.04
N TYR A 27 -5.97 -1.66 8.24
CA TYR A 27 -5.86 -0.39 7.54
C TYR A 27 -5.90 0.77 8.54
N PHE A 28 -5.02 1.76 8.34
CA PHE A 28 -5.12 3.02 9.08
C PHE A 28 -6.44 3.71 8.74
N PHE A 29 -7.19 4.09 9.76
CA PHE A 29 -8.46 4.80 9.60
C PHE A 29 -8.27 6.27 10.00
N ASN A 30 -8.37 7.16 9.01
CA ASN A 30 -8.38 8.60 9.23
C ASN A 30 -9.83 9.08 9.47
N PRO A 31 -10.24 9.43 10.71
CA PRO A 31 -11.61 9.86 10.97
C PRO A 31 -11.97 11.19 10.31
N HIS A 32 -10.98 12.00 9.92
CA HIS A 32 -11.16 13.29 9.26
C HIS A 32 -11.41 13.15 7.75
N PHE A 33 -11.12 11.97 7.18
CA PHE A 33 -11.17 11.71 5.75
C PHE A 33 -11.63 10.26 5.50
N ILE A 34 -12.89 10.08 5.11
CA ILE A 34 -13.45 8.75 4.81
C ILE A 34 -13.39 8.44 3.31
N LEU A 35 -13.81 9.37 2.44
CA LEU A 35 -13.72 9.32 0.97
C LEU A 35 -13.51 10.74 0.43
N THR A 36 -12.99 10.91 -0.79
CA THR A 36 -13.15 12.19 -1.51
C THR A 36 -14.59 12.41 -1.99
N ASN A 37 -14.91 13.66 -2.36
CA ASN A 37 -16.18 13.97 -3.01
C ASN A 37 -16.28 13.23 -4.35
N GLU A 38 -15.19 13.21 -5.12
CA GLU A 38 -15.10 12.57 -6.42
C GLU A 38 -15.31 11.05 -6.32
N GLU A 39 -14.71 10.41 -5.31
CA GLU A 39 -14.88 8.98 -5.04
C GLU A 39 -16.32 8.67 -4.61
N LEU A 40 -16.93 9.49 -3.75
CA LEU A 40 -18.33 9.31 -3.37
C LEU A 40 -19.28 9.46 -4.57
N THR A 41 -18.94 10.33 -5.54
CA THR A 41 -19.76 10.56 -6.73
C THR A 41 -19.30 9.78 -7.96
N ASP A 42 -18.38 8.83 -7.84
CA ASP A 42 -17.95 7.99 -8.96
C ASP A 42 -18.97 6.86 -9.22
N TYR A 43 -20.14 7.26 -9.75
CA TYR A 43 -21.25 6.36 -10.05
C TYR A 43 -20.97 5.42 -11.24
N HIS A 44 -19.87 5.62 -11.98
CA HIS A 44 -19.39 4.73 -13.04
C HIS A 44 -18.37 3.70 -12.56
N SER A 45 -18.00 3.72 -11.28
CA SER A 45 -16.94 2.87 -10.72
C SER A 45 -17.23 1.36 -10.76
N LEU A 46 -18.49 0.95 -10.96
CA LEU A 46 -18.90 -0.42 -11.27
C LEU A 46 -20.08 -0.41 -12.25
N SER A 47 -19.96 -1.15 -13.35
CA SER A 47 -21.07 -1.51 -14.22
C SER A 47 -22.03 -2.49 -13.54
N LEU A 48 -23.24 -2.63 -14.10
CA LEU A 48 -24.22 -3.64 -13.65
C LEU A 48 -23.62 -5.06 -13.62
N SER A 49 -22.86 -5.44 -14.65
CA SER A 49 -22.19 -6.74 -14.71
C SER A 49 -21.13 -6.91 -13.63
N GLU A 50 -20.38 -5.87 -13.29
CA GLU A 50 -19.37 -5.92 -12.22
C GLU A 50 -20.01 -6.01 -10.83
N ILE A 51 -21.16 -5.35 -10.61
CA ILE A 51 -21.92 -5.50 -9.37
C ILE A 51 -22.44 -6.93 -9.23
N GLN A 52 -23.02 -7.48 -10.29
CA GLN A 52 -23.47 -8.88 -10.30
C GLN A 52 -22.31 -9.84 -10.02
N TYR A 53 -21.18 -9.67 -10.72
CA TYR A 53 -19.98 -10.49 -10.53
C TYR A 53 -19.40 -10.36 -9.11
N PHE A 54 -19.39 -9.16 -8.53
CA PHE A 54 -18.98 -8.95 -7.15
C PHE A 54 -19.82 -9.76 -6.16
N LEU A 55 -21.15 -9.71 -6.31
CA LEU A 55 -22.07 -10.46 -5.44
C LEU A 55 -21.89 -11.98 -5.61
N GLU A 56 -21.71 -12.46 -6.84
CA GLU A 56 -21.44 -13.87 -7.15
C GLU A 56 -20.12 -14.34 -6.53
N ASN A 57 -19.05 -13.56 -6.66
CA ASN A 57 -17.74 -13.88 -6.08
C ASN A 57 -17.73 -13.89 -4.54
N LYS A 58 -18.60 -13.10 -3.91
CA LYS A 58 -18.81 -13.13 -2.46
C LYS A 58 -19.73 -14.26 -2.01
N ASN A 59 -20.23 -15.10 -2.93
CA ASN A 59 -21.27 -16.10 -2.68
C ASN A 59 -22.53 -15.49 -2.02
N SER A 60 -22.82 -14.22 -2.32
CA SER A 60 -23.94 -13.49 -1.71
C SER A 60 -25.28 -14.00 -2.22
N VAL A 61 -26.26 -14.14 -1.32
CA VAL A 61 -27.65 -14.46 -1.70
C VAL A 61 -28.25 -13.38 -2.60
N LEU A 62 -27.84 -12.11 -2.42
CA LEU A 62 -28.30 -10.99 -3.23
C LEU A 62 -28.06 -11.21 -4.74
N ALA A 63 -27.03 -11.97 -5.12
CA ALA A 63 -26.75 -12.30 -6.52
C ALA A 63 -27.93 -13.01 -7.23
N LYS A 64 -28.80 -13.66 -6.45
CA LYS A 64 -29.92 -14.48 -6.94
C LYS A 64 -31.29 -13.86 -6.68
N LEU A 65 -31.38 -12.86 -5.80
CA LEU A 65 -32.67 -12.29 -5.41
C LEU A 65 -33.26 -11.42 -6.50
N ILE A 66 -34.58 -11.55 -6.67
CA ILE A 66 -35.44 -10.65 -7.43
C ILE A 66 -36.36 -9.97 -6.43
N LEU A 67 -36.27 -8.64 -6.35
CA LEU A 67 -36.90 -7.82 -5.31
C LEU A 67 -37.59 -6.63 -5.98
N PRO A 68 -38.63 -6.05 -5.36
CA PRO A 68 -39.20 -4.80 -5.83
C PRO A 68 -38.20 -3.65 -5.65
N ASP A 69 -38.03 -2.83 -6.69
CA ASP A 69 -37.36 -1.53 -6.60
C ASP A 69 -38.21 -0.49 -5.84
N TYR A 70 -37.77 0.77 -5.82
CA TYR A 70 -38.51 1.82 -5.09
C TYR A 70 -39.91 2.10 -5.67
N GLN A 71 -40.15 1.75 -6.94
CA GLN A 71 -41.43 1.87 -7.63
C GLN A 71 -42.29 0.59 -7.55
N GLY A 72 -41.74 -0.49 -6.98
CA GLY A 72 -42.42 -1.78 -6.86
C GLY A 72 -42.20 -2.73 -8.05
N VAL A 73 -41.30 -2.39 -8.98
CA VAL A 73 -40.97 -3.25 -10.14
C VAL A 73 -39.93 -4.28 -9.71
N ASN A 74 -40.20 -5.56 -9.97
CA ASN A 74 -39.32 -6.65 -9.62
C ASN A 74 -38.07 -6.66 -10.51
N LYS A 75 -36.89 -6.55 -9.88
CA LYS A 75 -35.57 -6.49 -10.52
C LYS A 75 -34.56 -7.31 -9.73
N LYS A 76 -33.44 -7.68 -10.36
CA LYS A 76 -32.32 -8.29 -9.63
C LYS A 76 -31.76 -7.29 -8.62
N ALA A 77 -31.27 -7.77 -7.48
CA ALA A 77 -30.66 -6.89 -6.48
C ALA A 77 -29.48 -6.07 -7.05
N ALA A 78 -28.66 -6.66 -7.93
CA ALA A 78 -27.58 -5.95 -8.63
C ALA A 78 -28.11 -4.79 -9.50
N GLU A 79 -29.26 -4.97 -10.16
CA GLU A 79 -29.89 -3.93 -10.97
C GLU A 79 -30.44 -2.79 -10.12
N ILE A 80 -31.05 -3.11 -8.97
CA ILE A 80 -31.52 -2.11 -8.01
C ILE A 80 -30.36 -1.27 -7.48
N ILE A 81 -29.24 -1.89 -7.10
CA ILE A 81 -28.04 -1.20 -6.61
C ILE A 81 -27.47 -0.29 -7.71
N TRP A 82 -27.33 -0.83 -8.92
CA TRP A 82 -26.83 -0.06 -10.06
C TRP A 82 -27.74 1.13 -10.39
N GLN A 83 -29.06 0.91 -10.46
CA GLN A 83 -30.04 1.95 -10.77
C GLN A 83 -30.01 3.08 -9.74
N ALA A 84 -30.04 2.75 -8.44
CA ALA A 84 -29.95 3.75 -7.37
C ALA A 84 -28.65 4.57 -7.45
N ALA A 85 -27.52 3.90 -7.74
CA ALA A 85 -26.24 4.56 -7.96
C ALA A 85 -26.29 5.53 -9.14
N GLN A 86 -26.87 5.13 -10.29
CA GLN A 86 -26.98 6.00 -11.47
C GLN A 86 -27.91 7.19 -11.21
N GLU A 87 -29.12 6.95 -10.70
CA GLU A 87 -30.15 7.97 -10.49
C GLU A 87 -29.72 9.02 -9.45
N SER A 88 -29.04 8.59 -8.39
CA SER A 88 -28.51 9.50 -7.36
C SER A 88 -27.09 9.97 -7.64
N GLN A 89 -26.45 9.49 -8.70
CA GLN A 89 -25.04 9.72 -9.03
C GLN A 89 -24.10 9.39 -7.86
N ILE A 90 -24.36 8.30 -7.12
CA ILE A 90 -23.53 7.85 -5.99
C ILE A 90 -22.75 6.61 -6.39
N ASN A 91 -21.53 6.50 -5.89
CA ASN A 91 -20.65 5.36 -6.16
C ASN A 91 -21.28 4.02 -5.68
N PRO A 92 -21.49 3.04 -6.57
CA PRO A 92 -22.06 1.74 -6.20
C PRO A 92 -21.24 0.95 -5.17
N ARG A 93 -19.92 1.16 -5.09
CA ARG A 93 -19.05 0.58 -4.06
C ARG A 93 -19.42 1.05 -2.66
N VAL A 94 -19.84 2.31 -2.53
CA VAL A 94 -20.34 2.87 -1.26
C VAL A 94 -21.62 2.15 -0.85
N LEU A 95 -22.53 1.92 -1.79
CA LEU A 95 -23.79 1.21 -1.49
C LEU A 95 -23.52 -0.23 -1.05
N LEU A 96 -22.62 -0.95 -1.73
CA LEU A 96 -22.23 -2.32 -1.38
C LEU A 96 -21.56 -2.42 0.01
N ALA A 97 -20.64 -1.51 0.32
CA ALA A 97 -20.00 -1.48 1.64
C ALA A 97 -21.01 -1.12 2.75
N THR A 98 -21.96 -0.22 2.48
CA THR A 98 -23.03 0.13 3.42
C THR A 98 -23.99 -1.03 3.65
N LEU A 99 -24.43 -1.77 2.61
CA LEU A 99 -25.24 -2.99 2.76
C LEU A 99 -24.60 -4.00 3.72
N GLN A 100 -23.28 -4.19 3.60
CA GLN A 100 -22.55 -5.05 4.52
C GLN A 100 -22.46 -4.46 5.93
N LYS A 101 -22.16 -3.16 6.06
CA LYS A 101 -22.05 -2.50 7.36
C LYS A 101 -23.36 -2.56 8.15
N GLU A 102 -24.47 -2.28 7.49
CA GLU A 102 -25.77 -2.06 8.13
C GLU A 102 -26.47 -3.37 8.48
N GLN A 103 -26.46 -4.35 7.58
CA GLN A 103 -27.27 -5.56 7.73
C GLN A 103 -26.52 -6.86 7.38
N SER A 104 -25.20 -6.78 7.15
CA SER A 104 -24.34 -7.91 6.73
C SER A 104 -24.79 -8.61 5.43
N LEU A 105 -25.58 -7.93 4.60
CA LEU A 105 -26.28 -8.54 3.46
C LEU A 105 -25.37 -9.03 2.33
N ILE A 106 -24.10 -8.60 2.26
CA ILE A 106 -23.16 -9.11 1.25
C ILE A 106 -22.72 -10.54 1.60
N THR A 107 -22.58 -10.86 2.88
CA THR A 107 -21.98 -12.13 3.36
C THR A 107 -22.96 -13.06 4.05
N ASP A 108 -24.12 -12.56 4.49
CA ASP A 108 -25.17 -13.38 5.07
C ASP A 108 -25.76 -14.34 4.02
N LEU A 109 -25.78 -15.62 4.37
CA LEU A 109 -26.26 -16.71 3.51
C LEU A 109 -27.76 -16.99 3.66
N ASP A 110 -28.42 -16.40 4.65
CA ASP A 110 -29.86 -16.55 4.89
C ASP A 110 -30.48 -15.27 5.49
N PRO A 111 -30.45 -14.15 4.73
CA PRO A 111 -30.93 -12.88 5.24
C PRO A 111 -32.44 -12.91 5.48
N SER A 112 -32.85 -12.51 6.68
CA SER A 112 -34.27 -12.37 7.03
C SER A 112 -34.94 -11.24 6.23
N GLN A 113 -36.27 -11.32 6.05
CA GLN A 113 -37.03 -10.23 5.42
C GLN A 113 -36.85 -8.89 6.17
N ASN A 114 -36.74 -8.92 7.50
CA ASN A 114 -36.50 -7.72 8.29
C ASN A 114 -35.12 -7.08 8.00
N GLN A 115 -34.08 -7.87 7.69
CA GLN A 115 -32.80 -7.33 7.23
C GLN A 115 -32.95 -6.66 5.86
N LEU A 116 -33.69 -7.28 4.92
CA LEU A 116 -33.95 -6.69 3.60
C LEU A 116 -34.78 -5.41 3.68
N ASP A 117 -35.77 -5.37 4.57
CA ASP A 117 -36.63 -4.20 4.78
C ASP A 117 -35.87 -3.02 5.39
N LYS A 118 -34.73 -3.29 6.05
CA LYS A 118 -33.85 -2.30 6.70
C LYS A 118 -32.45 -2.30 6.10
N ALA A 119 -32.30 -2.74 4.85
CA ALA A 119 -31.03 -3.09 4.21
C ALA A 119 -29.90 -2.06 4.36
N MET A 120 -30.26 -0.78 4.44
CA MET A 120 -29.31 0.34 4.50
C MET A 120 -29.42 1.14 5.80
N GLY A 121 -30.30 0.79 6.73
CA GLY A 121 -30.62 1.62 7.90
C GLY A 121 -31.30 2.96 7.54
N TYR A 122 -31.75 3.15 6.29
CA TYR A 122 -32.32 4.41 5.84
C TYR A 122 -33.67 4.68 6.52
N ARG A 123 -33.74 5.78 7.28
CA ARG A 123 -34.87 6.17 8.14
C ARG A 123 -35.24 5.12 9.20
N CYS A 124 -34.21 4.47 9.76
CA CYS A 124 -34.29 3.55 10.90
C CYS A 124 -33.44 4.09 12.05
N PRO A 125 -33.96 5.02 12.87
CA PRO A 125 -33.20 5.56 14.00
C PRO A 125 -32.97 4.48 15.08
N ASP A 126 -31.82 4.53 15.75
CA ASP A 126 -31.41 3.52 16.74
C ASP A 126 -32.43 3.35 17.88
N ASP A 127 -33.00 4.46 18.38
CA ASP A 127 -33.97 4.47 19.48
C ASP A 127 -35.44 4.57 19.00
N GLY A 128 -35.73 4.29 17.73
CA GLY A 128 -37.07 4.52 17.17
C GLY A 128 -37.54 3.49 16.15
N VAL A 129 -38.76 3.71 15.66
CA VAL A 129 -39.37 2.84 14.64
C VAL A 129 -38.96 3.32 13.26
N CYS A 130 -38.48 2.39 12.43
CA CYS A 130 -38.23 2.66 11.02
C CYS A 130 -39.45 3.22 10.32
N SER A 131 -39.25 4.13 9.36
CA SER A 131 -40.36 4.65 8.55
C SER A 131 -41.03 3.52 7.74
N PRO A 132 -42.33 3.21 7.95
CA PRO A 132 -42.98 2.10 7.24
C PRO A 132 -42.99 2.27 5.72
N LYS A 133 -42.91 3.52 5.24
CA LYS A 133 -42.91 3.84 3.81
C LYS A 133 -41.61 3.42 3.10
N THR A 134 -40.52 3.19 3.84
CA THR A 134 -39.20 2.85 3.29
C THR A 134 -38.81 1.38 3.50
N LEU A 135 -39.70 0.54 4.05
CA LEU A 135 -39.43 -0.87 4.34
C LEU A 135 -39.53 -1.74 3.07
N SER A 136 -38.39 -1.89 2.40
CA SER A 136 -38.11 -2.88 1.35
C SER A 136 -36.69 -2.66 0.85
N PHE A 137 -36.02 -3.69 0.33
CA PHE A 137 -34.66 -3.57 -0.20
C PHE A 137 -34.53 -2.43 -1.22
N GLY A 138 -35.43 -2.36 -2.22
CA GLY A 138 -35.41 -1.31 -3.25
C GLY A 138 -35.47 0.11 -2.69
N LYS A 139 -36.42 0.38 -1.79
CA LYS A 139 -36.59 1.70 -1.17
C LYS A 139 -35.46 2.06 -0.21
N GLN A 140 -34.87 1.07 0.47
CA GLN A 140 -33.71 1.29 1.33
C GLN A 140 -32.48 1.70 0.52
N VAL A 141 -32.19 0.97 -0.56
CA VAL A 141 -31.04 1.25 -1.43
C VAL A 141 -31.20 2.58 -2.16
N ASP A 142 -32.36 2.84 -2.76
CA ASP A 142 -32.67 4.11 -3.42
C ASP A 142 -32.63 5.29 -2.45
N GLY A 143 -33.32 5.18 -1.31
CA GLY A 143 -33.39 6.24 -0.32
C GLY A 143 -32.02 6.58 0.30
N ALA A 144 -31.18 5.57 0.55
CA ALA A 144 -29.81 5.78 1.04
C ALA A 144 -28.94 6.49 0.00
N ALA A 145 -28.99 6.05 -1.27
CA ALA A 145 -28.25 6.70 -2.35
C ALA A 145 -28.68 8.16 -2.53
N TRP A 146 -30.00 8.42 -2.52
CA TRP A 146 -30.54 9.77 -2.57
C TRP A 146 -30.07 10.62 -1.38
N GLN A 147 -30.03 10.04 -0.18
CA GLN A 147 -29.62 10.73 1.04
C GLN A 147 -28.15 11.15 0.99
N PHE A 148 -27.24 10.27 0.54
CA PHE A 148 -25.84 10.66 0.31
C PHE A 148 -25.71 11.81 -0.69
N ARG A 149 -26.52 11.80 -1.76
CA ARG A 149 -26.56 12.92 -2.72
C ARG A 149 -27.07 14.22 -2.06
N GLN A 150 -28.03 14.14 -1.15
CA GLN A 150 -28.52 15.35 -0.44
C GLN A 150 -27.48 15.94 0.50
N TYR A 151 -26.63 15.13 1.14
CA TYR A 151 -25.54 15.65 1.96
C TYR A 151 -24.55 16.50 1.14
N LEU A 152 -24.33 16.12 -0.13
CA LEU A 152 -23.49 16.89 -1.04
C LEU A 152 -24.20 18.14 -1.58
N ASN A 153 -25.49 18.04 -1.93
CA ASN A 153 -26.23 19.11 -2.60
C ASN A 153 -26.71 20.20 -1.63
N GLN A 154 -26.98 19.85 -0.38
CA GLN A 154 -27.56 20.75 0.63
C GLN A 154 -26.79 20.68 1.95
N PRO A 155 -25.44 20.87 1.96
CA PRO A 155 -24.59 20.61 3.13
C PRO A 155 -24.98 21.42 4.36
N ASN A 156 -25.53 22.63 4.17
CA ASN A 156 -25.90 23.54 5.25
C ASN A 156 -27.18 23.14 6.01
N LEU A 157 -27.92 22.13 5.53
CA LEU A 157 -29.12 21.62 6.21
C LEU A 157 -28.82 20.51 7.22
N TRP A 158 -27.57 20.10 7.34
CA TRP A 158 -27.17 18.94 8.13
C TRP A 158 -26.23 19.33 9.28
N THR A 159 -26.17 18.48 10.29
CA THR A 159 -25.44 18.70 11.54
C THR A 159 -23.94 18.78 11.31
N TYR A 160 -23.37 17.77 10.65
CA TYR A 160 -21.93 17.69 10.39
C TYR A 160 -21.61 18.35 9.06
N GLN A 161 -20.67 19.29 9.06
CA GLN A 161 -20.29 20.10 7.90
C GLN A 161 -18.77 20.08 7.72
N ALA A 162 -18.33 20.11 6.47
CA ALA A 162 -16.90 20.10 6.16
C ALA A 162 -16.17 21.33 6.74
N GLY A 163 -14.96 21.13 7.27
CA GLY A 163 -14.10 22.15 7.85
C GLY A 163 -14.44 22.57 9.28
N GLN A 164 -15.57 22.11 9.83
CA GLN A 164 -15.96 22.36 11.22
C GLN A 164 -15.52 21.19 12.11
N GLN A 165 -15.15 21.47 13.36
CA GLN A 165 -14.75 20.45 14.34
C GLN A 165 -15.93 20.05 15.22
N TYR A 166 -16.08 18.75 15.47
CA TYR A 166 -17.13 18.16 16.29
C TYR A 166 -16.56 17.11 17.24
N GLU A 167 -17.18 16.96 18.41
CA GLU A 167 -16.94 15.81 19.27
C GLU A 167 -17.88 14.67 18.88
N ILE A 168 -17.32 13.53 18.48
CA ILE A 168 -18.06 12.32 18.08
C ILE A 168 -17.42 11.12 18.78
N ASP A 169 -18.18 10.41 19.62
CA ASP A 169 -17.71 9.29 20.44
C ASP A 169 -16.41 9.59 21.24
N GLY A 170 -16.25 10.84 21.70
CA GLY A 170 -15.07 11.30 22.44
C GLY A 170 -13.86 11.69 21.58
N TYR A 171 -13.97 11.66 20.26
CA TYR A 171 -12.92 12.11 19.32
C TYR A 171 -13.26 13.50 18.76
N GLN A 172 -12.25 14.37 18.66
CA GLN A 172 -12.37 15.65 17.98
C GLN A 172 -12.15 15.45 16.48
N ILE A 173 -13.24 15.46 15.72
CA ILE A 173 -13.26 15.15 14.29
C ILE A 173 -13.62 16.40 13.49
N THR A 174 -12.76 16.70 12.54
CA THR A 174 -12.96 17.75 11.53
C THR A 174 -13.09 17.10 10.15
N PRO A 175 -14.30 16.88 9.62
CA PRO A 175 -14.47 16.35 8.27
C PRO A 175 -13.82 17.28 7.24
N VAL A 176 -12.86 16.80 6.45
CA VAL A 176 -12.12 17.68 5.53
C VAL A 176 -12.86 17.98 4.23
N ASN A 177 -13.92 17.23 3.93
CA ASN A 177 -14.74 17.38 2.72
C ASN A 177 -16.21 16.98 2.97
N GLN A 178 -17.07 17.25 1.99
CA GLN A 178 -18.51 17.03 2.10
C GLN A 178 -18.88 15.54 2.12
N ALA A 179 -18.13 14.69 1.42
CA ALA A 179 -18.32 13.25 1.48
C ALA A 179 -18.15 12.73 2.92
N THR A 180 -17.05 13.09 3.58
CA THR A 180 -16.77 12.70 4.96
C THR A 180 -17.82 13.24 5.92
N ALA A 181 -18.23 14.50 5.76
CA ALA A 181 -19.33 15.07 6.54
C ALA A 181 -20.65 14.29 6.34
N GLY A 182 -20.96 13.91 5.09
CA GLY A 182 -22.11 13.10 4.74
C GLY A 182 -22.11 11.72 5.41
N PHE A 183 -20.96 11.07 5.54
CA PHE A 183 -20.83 9.82 6.30
C PHE A 183 -21.16 9.98 7.77
N TYR A 184 -20.70 11.04 8.43
CA TYR A 184 -21.09 11.33 9.81
C TYR A 184 -22.56 11.73 9.96
N ASN A 185 -23.15 12.40 8.95
CA ASN A 185 -24.60 12.65 8.93
C ASN A 185 -25.42 11.38 8.73
N TYR A 186 -24.89 10.39 8.00
CA TYR A 186 -25.55 9.08 7.81
C TYR A 186 -25.38 8.17 9.03
N THR A 187 -24.19 8.18 9.63
CA THR A 187 -23.82 7.37 10.78
C THR A 187 -22.99 8.23 11.75
N PRO A 188 -23.60 8.81 12.80
CA PRO A 188 -22.95 9.76 13.70
C PRO A 188 -22.03 9.08 14.73
N HIS A 189 -21.24 8.10 14.29
CA HIS A 189 -20.35 7.29 15.14
C HIS A 189 -18.98 7.08 14.51
N TYR A 190 -17.93 7.16 15.33
CA TYR A 190 -16.56 6.85 14.93
C TYR A 190 -16.43 5.39 14.51
N SER A 191 -16.97 4.47 15.33
CA SER A 191 -16.84 3.02 15.11
C SER A 191 -17.56 2.56 13.84
N GLY A 192 -18.73 3.12 13.55
CA GLY A 192 -19.49 2.85 12.33
C GLY A 192 -18.72 3.27 11.07
N ASN A 193 -18.14 4.48 11.07
CA ASN A 193 -17.36 4.96 9.93
C ASN A 193 -16.03 4.21 9.77
N LYS A 194 -15.38 3.83 10.87
CA LYS A 194 -14.23 2.91 10.84
C LYS A 194 -14.59 1.58 10.19
N ARG A 195 -15.76 1.01 10.54
CA ARG A 195 -16.22 -0.25 9.96
C ARG A 195 -16.54 -0.12 8.47
N PHE A 196 -17.20 0.96 8.05
CA PHE A 196 -17.41 1.27 6.63
C PHE A 196 -16.09 1.29 5.87
N TYR A 197 -15.13 2.07 6.36
CA TYR A 197 -13.83 2.24 5.72
C TYR A 197 -13.08 0.90 5.57
N GLN A 198 -13.05 0.08 6.62
CA GLN A 198 -12.42 -1.24 6.57
C GLN A 198 -13.07 -2.14 5.51
N LEU A 199 -14.40 -2.19 5.46
CA LEU A 199 -15.14 -2.97 4.45
C LEU A 199 -14.87 -2.45 3.03
N TYR A 200 -14.86 -1.13 2.85
CA TYR A 200 -14.56 -0.52 1.56
C TYR A 200 -13.16 -0.88 1.08
N GLN A 201 -12.15 -0.85 1.97
CA GLN A 201 -10.79 -1.24 1.64
C GLN A 201 -10.62 -2.75 1.42
N GLU A 202 -11.30 -3.57 2.21
CA GLU A 202 -11.31 -5.03 2.02
C GLU A 202 -11.91 -5.42 0.66
N TYR A 203 -12.94 -4.70 0.21
CA TYR A 203 -13.63 -5.03 -1.03
C TYR A 203 -12.98 -4.40 -2.26
N PHE A 204 -12.43 -3.19 -2.13
CA PHE A 204 -12.06 -2.37 -3.28
C PHE A 204 -10.65 -1.75 -3.19
N GLY A 205 -9.98 -1.83 -2.05
CA GLY A 205 -8.65 -1.27 -1.84
C GLY A 205 -7.54 -2.09 -2.50
N ARG A 206 -6.43 -1.44 -2.84
CA ARG A 206 -5.22 -2.09 -3.39
C ARG A 206 -4.05 -1.98 -2.43
N ASN A 207 -3.35 -3.09 -2.18
CA ASN A 207 -2.15 -3.14 -1.33
C ASN A 207 -0.86 -2.99 -2.14
N TYR A 208 -0.42 -1.75 -2.32
CA TYR A 208 0.84 -1.44 -2.97
C TYR A 208 2.02 -1.93 -2.12
N PRO A 209 2.98 -2.65 -2.72
CA PRO A 209 4.17 -3.14 -2.04
C PRO A 209 5.15 -2.02 -1.68
N ASP A 210 6.06 -2.31 -0.75
CA ASP A 210 7.17 -1.43 -0.40
C ASP A 210 8.02 -1.11 -1.64
N GLY A 211 8.52 0.13 -1.69
CA GLY A 211 9.20 0.70 -2.86
C GLY A 211 8.26 1.30 -3.91
N SER A 212 6.93 1.18 -3.75
CA SER A 212 5.98 1.81 -4.66
C SER A 212 6.02 3.34 -4.54
N LEU A 213 6.06 4.03 -5.69
CA LEU A 213 5.92 5.48 -5.79
C LEU A 213 4.49 5.82 -6.18
N LEU A 214 3.71 6.36 -5.24
CA LEU A 214 2.29 6.66 -5.46
C LEU A 214 2.05 8.15 -5.63
N LYS A 215 1.16 8.48 -6.54
CA LYS A 215 0.62 9.82 -6.74
C LYS A 215 -0.90 9.73 -6.82
N ALA A 216 -1.63 10.48 -5.99
CA ALA A 216 -3.08 10.51 -6.10
C ALA A 216 -3.51 11.18 -7.42
N ASN A 217 -4.60 10.70 -8.04
CA ASN A 217 -5.13 11.25 -9.29
C ASN A 217 -5.47 12.75 -9.23
N ASP A 218 -5.76 13.26 -8.04
CA ASP A 218 -6.17 14.63 -7.73
C ASP A 218 -5.07 15.47 -7.05
N SER A 219 -3.83 14.96 -6.96
CA SER A 219 -2.72 15.63 -6.28
C SER A 219 -1.40 15.49 -7.03
N PRO A 220 -0.55 16.54 -7.09
CA PRO A 220 0.80 16.43 -7.65
C PRO A 220 1.79 15.71 -6.71
N ALA A 221 1.45 15.54 -5.44
CA ALA A 221 2.36 14.98 -4.42
C ALA A 221 2.72 13.51 -4.72
N VAL A 222 4.01 13.20 -4.60
CA VAL A 222 4.54 11.84 -4.79
C VAL A 222 4.96 11.28 -3.43
N TRP A 223 4.56 10.05 -3.16
CA TRP A 223 4.75 9.35 -1.89
C TRP A 223 5.52 8.06 -2.12
N LEU A 224 6.49 7.76 -1.26
CA LEU A 224 7.09 6.43 -1.17
C LEU A 224 6.28 5.58 -0.20
N ILE A 225 5.93 4.36 -0.59
CA ILE A 225 5.42 3.34 0.34
C ILE A 225 6.59 2.53 0.88
N GLU A 226 6.69 2.48 2.20
CA GLU A 226 7.78 1.80 2.92
C GLU A 226 7.30 1.40 4.31
N SER A 227 7.50 0.13 4.68
CA SER A 227 7.16 -0.41 6.01
C SER A 227 5.70 -0.15 6.42
N GLY A 228 4.76 -0.25 5.47
CA GLY A 228 3.34 -0.01 5.72
C GLY A 228 2.95 1.47 5.96
N THR A 229 3.87 2.40 5.71
CA THR A 229 3.63 3.85 5.81
C THR A 229 3.82 4.53 4.44
N ARG A 230 3.37 5.77 4.33
CA ARG A 230 3.65 6.65 3.18
C ARG A 230 4.52 7.82 3.62
N ARG A 231 5.54 8.13 2.83
CA ARG A 231 6.47 9.24 3.07
C ARG A 231 6.41 10.23 1.93
N LEU A 232 6.11 11.49 2.23
CA LEU A 232 6.06 12.54 1.21
C LEU A 232 7.46 12.80 0.65
N ILE A 233 7.59 12.83 -0.68
CA ILE A 233 8.79 13.32 -1.34
C ILE A 233 8.60 14.81 -1.62
N THR A 234 9.36 15.66 -0.92
CA THR A 234 9.05 17.09 -0.83
C THR A 234 9.40 17.91 -2.06
N SER A 235 10.21 17.37 -2.98
CA SER A 235 10.52 18.04 -4.25
C SER A 235 10.90 17.05 -5.37
N TRP A 236 10.80 17.54 -6.61
CA TRP A 236 11.21 16.78 -7.79
C TRP A 236 12.72 16.46 -7.81
N GLY A 237 13.56 17.37 -7.31
CA GLY A 237 15.02 17.14 -7.20
C GLY A 237 15.34 15.98 -6.26
N ILE A 238 14.62 15.87 -5.16
CA ILE A 238 14.77 14.77 -4.20
C ILE A 238 14.31 13.45 -4.83
N LEU A 239 13.17 13.46 -5.54
CA LEU A 239 12.67 12.29 -6.26
C LEU A 239 13.75 11.73 -7.21
N ILE A 240 14.27 12.56 -8.13
CA ILE A 240 15.23 12.10 -9.15
C ILE A 240 16.62 11.77 -8.58
N SER A 241 16.92 12.17 -7.35
CA SER A 241 18.18 11.82 -6.69
C SER A 241 18.25 10.34 -6.25
N ARG A 242 17.10 9.66 -6.13
CA ARG A 242 16.98 8.27 -5.64
C ARG A 242 16.11 7.36 -6.50
N PHE A 243 15.12 7.91 -7.20
CA PHE A 243 14.04 7.15 -7.82
C PHE A 243 13.88 7.48 -9.31
N ASP A 244 13.28 6.56 -10.06
CA ASP A 244 12.90 6.79 -11.46
C ASP A 244 11.44 7.29 -11.55
N PRO A 245 11.18 8.54 -11.99
CA PRO A 245 9.82 9.05 -12.12
C PRO A 245 8.91 8.25 -13.06
N LYS A 246 9.46 7.44 -13.97
CA LYS A 246 8.65 6.56 -14.85
C LYS A 246 7.87 5.51 -14.07
N LYS A 247 8.33 5.20 -12.84
CA LYS A 247 7.74 4.23 -11.91
C LYS A 247 6.63 4.80 -11.04
N ILE A 248 6.33 6.10 -11.13
CA ILE A 248 5.18 6.68 -10.41
C ILE A 248 3.89 6.03 -10.90
N LEU A 249 3.14 5.49 -9.96
CA LEU A 249 1.81 4.92 -10.12
C LEU A 249 0.77 5.97 -9.75
N VAL A 250 -0.14 6.26 -10.68
CA VAL A 250 -1.27 7.16 -10.41
C VAL A 250 -2.41 6.33 -9.83
N VAL A 251 -2.85 6.70 -8.62
CA VAL A 251 -3.80 5.91 -7.82
C VAL A 251 -4.95 6.78 -7.30
N PRO A 252 -6.13 6.23 -6.99
CA PRO A 252 -7.14 6.90 -6.18
C PRO A 252 -6.59 7.31 -4.82
N ARG A 253 -7.15 8.36 -4.23
CA ARG A 253 -6.67 8.88 -2.95
C ARG A 253 -6.81 7.86 -1.81
N LEU A 254 -7.84 7.02 -1.81
CA LEU A 254 -8.02 6.00 -0.76
C LEU A 254 -6.94 4.94 -0.70
N ASP A 255 -6.38 4.59 -1.86
CA ASP A 255 -5.26 3.66 -1.91
C ASP A 255 -4.01 4.25 -1.25
N LEU A 256 -3.93 5.58 -1.17
CA LEU A 256 -2.86 6.29 -0.48
C LEU A 256 -3.18 6.51 1.01
N GLU A 257 -4.40 6.93 1.35
CA GLU A 257 -4.80 7.31 2.74
C GLU A 257 -4.87 6.15 3.72
N LYS A 258 -4.80 4.91 3.24
CA LYS A 258 -4.71 3.71 4.10
C LYS A 258 -3.34 3.51 4.76
N TYR A 259 -2.32 4.24 4.30
CA TYR A 259 -0.99 4.22 4.87
C TYR A 259 -0.83 5.40 5.83
N GLU A 260 -0.32 5.14 7.03
CA GLU A 260 0.03 6.20 7.97
C GLU A 260 1.10 7.10 7.37
N THR A 261 1.02 8.39 7.68
CA THR A 261 2.05 9.35 7.27
C THR A 261 3.28 9.16 8.16
N ALA A 262 4.39 8.81 7.52
CA ALA A 262 5.71 8.77 8.14
C ALA A 262 6.53 10.03 7.78
N PRO A 263 7.67 10.28 8.47
CA PRO A 263 8.52 11.43 8.21
C PRO A 263 8.88 11.59 6.72
N GLU A 264 8.78 12.82 6.25
CA GLU A 264 8.99 13.19 4.85
C GLU A 264 10.43 12.92 4.36
N ILE A 265 10.57 12.65 3.08
CA ILE A 265 11.86 12.55 2.40
C ILE A 265 12.21 13.95 1.86
N LYS A 266 12.99 14.69 2.65
CA LYS A 266 13.30 16.11 2.38
C LYS A 266 14.75 16.44 2.02
N PHE A 267 15.65 15.47 2.06
CA PHE A 267 17.06 15.66 1.68
C PHE A 267 17.37 14.95 0.38
N HIS A 268 18.33 15.44 -0.39
CA HIS A 268 18.80 14.75 -1.60
C HIS A 268 19.61 13.52 -1.23
N ASN A 269 19.70 12.55 -2.14
CA ASN A 269 20.68 11.48 -1.98
C ASN A 269 22.10 12.07 -1.91
N TYR A 270 22.96 11.48 -1.10
CA TYR A 270 24.34 11.93 -0.85
C TYR A 270 24.45 13.30 -0.15
N SER A 271 23.39 13.79 0.50
CA SER A 271 23.49 14.97 1.37
C SER A 271 24.31 14.68 2.63
N LEU A 272 25.05 15.70 3.08
CA LEU A 272 25.75 15.72 4.37
C LEU A 272 24.82 16.35 5.40
N LEU A 273 24.44 15.58 6.44
CA LEU A 273 23.44 15.97 7.41
C LEU A 273 24.07 16.08 8.80
N LYS A 274 23.97 17.25 9.42
CA LYS A 274 24.47 17.51 10.76
C LYS A 274 23.34 17.51 11.77
N THR A 275 23.50 16.74 12.84
CA THR A 275 22.53 16.67 13.94
C THR A 275 22.75 17.79 14.94
N PRO A 276 21.77 18.08 15.83
CA PRO A 276 21.92 19.08 16.88
C PRO A 276 23.11 18.82 17.82
N GLU A 277 23.51 17.55 17.98
CA GLU A 277 24.68 17.13 18.77
C GLU A 277 26.02 17.32 18.02
N GLY A 278 25.99 17.82 16.77
CA GLY A 278 27.16 18.12 15.96
C GLY A 278 27.73 16.94 15.17
N LYS A 279 27.07 15.77 15.16
CA LYS A 279 27.50 14.62 14.34
C LYS A 279 27.11 14.84 12.88
N ILE A 280 28.01 14.54 11.95
CA ILE A 280 27.79 14.65 10.50
C ILE A 280 27.62 13.25 9.90
N TYR A 281 26.54 13.06 9.13
CA TYR A 281 26.22 11.83 8.42
C TYR A 281 26.21 12.06 6.91
N LEU A 282 26.73 11.09 6.15
CA LEU A 282 26.46 10.99 4.72
C LEU A 282 25.18 10.18 4.52
N LEU A 283 24.18 10.75 3.84
CA LEU A 283 22.96 10.05 3.47
C LEU A 283 23.15 9.27 2.17
N VAL A 284 23.05 7.95 2.20
CA VAL A 284 23.11 7.07 1.02
C VAL A 284 21.79 6.32 0.90
N ASP A 285 21.00 6.67 -0.11
CA ASP A 285 19.61 6.25 -0.31
C ASP A 285 18.76 6.49 0.96
N THR A 286 18.49 5.44 1.74
CA THR A 286 17.73 5.46 3.00
C THR A 286 18.62 5.25 4.25
N THR A 287 19.94 5.22 4.08
CA THR A 287 20.94 4.90 5.10
C THR A 287 21.76 6.13 5.50
N LEU A 288 21.85 6.42 6.80
CA LEU A 288 22.73 7.43 7.38
C LEU A 288 24.05 6.78 7.80
N ARG A 289 25.16 7.31 7.29
CA ARG A 289 26.51 6.81 7.60
C ARG A 289 27.30 7.88 8.34
N TYR A 290 27.59 7.63 9.62
CA TYR A 290 28.30 8.59 10.46
C TYR A 290 29.73 8.80 9.98
N ILE A 291 30.15 10.06 9.80
CA ILE A 291 31.54 10.40 9.51
C ILE A 291 32.25 10.65 10.84
N THR A 292 33.18 9.77 11.21
CA THR A 292 33.66 9.69 12.60
C THR A 292 34.56 10.84 13.04
N SER A 293 35.15 11.61 12.11
CA SER A 293 36.02 12.74 12.47
C SER A 293 36.14 13.81 11.36
N PRO A 294 36.55 15.05 11.70
CA PRO A 294 36.85 16.09 10.72
C PRO A 294 37.94 15.70 9.71
N GLU A 295 38.93 14.91 10.12
CA GLU A 295 39.99 14.43 9.23
C GLU A 295 39.44 13.47 8.18
N VAL A 296 38.49 12.60 8.56
CA VAL A 296 37.78 11.72 7.62
C VAL A 296 36.94 12.57 6.67
N PHE A 297 36.20 13.53 7.19
CA PHE A 297 35.38 14.46 6.38
C PHE A 297 36.22 15.18 5.30
N GLN A 298 37.37 15.75 5.67
CA GLN A 298 38.26 16.44 4.74
C GLN A 298 38.91 15.48 3.73
N ARG A 299 39.29 14.26 4.16
CA ARG A 299 39.88 13.25 3.27
C ARG A 299 38.91 12.80 2.17
N LEU A 300 37.60 12.80 2.47
CA LEU A 300 36.55 12.52 1.49
C LEU A 300 36.34 13.67 0.49
N GLY A 301 37.00 14.81 0.72
CA GLY A 301 36.89 15.99 -0.14
C GLY A 301 35.63 16.81 0.10
N PHE A 302 34.91 16.55 1.20
CA PHE A 302 33.71 17.31 1.53
C PHE A 302 34.04 18.71 2.04
N ASN A 303 33.15 19.65 1.76
CA ASN A 303 33.25 21.02 2.25
C ASN A 303 32.21 21.26 3.37
N SER A 304 32.59 21.97 4.43
CA SER A 304 31.68 22.33 5.52
C SER A 304 30.46 23.12 5.04
N ASP A 305 30.60 23.89 3.95
CA ASP A 305 29.50 24.67 3.37
C ASP A 305 28.42 23.79 2.70
N GLU A 306 28.71 22.52 2.44
CA GLU A 306 27.76 21.54 1.87
C GLU A 306 26.89 20.87 2.94
N VAL A 307 27.20 21.08 4.22
CA VAL A 307 26.55 20.42 5.35
C VAL A 307 25.21 21.09 5.64
N LEU A 308 24.15 20.28 5.62
CA LEU A 308 22.79 20.70 5.95
C LEU A 308 22.49 20.34 7.41
N GLU A 309 21.88 21.28 8.15
CA GLU A 309 21.37 21.00 9.49
C GLU A 309 20.09 20.14 9.39
N ALA A 310 19.99 19.10 10.24
CA ALA A 310 18.87 18.18 10.28
C ALA A 310 18.42 17.93 11.72
N SER A 311 17.10 17.96 11.95
CA SER A 311 16.52 17.63 13.25
C SER A 311 16.47 16.11 13.46
N ILE A 312 16.36 15.66 14.72
CA ILE A 312 16.17 14.23 15.04
C ILE A 312 14.91 13.67 14.35
N ALA A 313 13.84 14.46 14.30
CA ALA A 313 12.60 14.07 13.63
C ALA A 313 12.82 13.86 12.12
N ASP A 314 13.68 14.67 11.50
CA ASP A 314 14.01 14.55 10.08
C ASP A 314 14.71 13.23 9.76
N LEU A 315 15.49 12.73 10.72
CA LEU A 315 16.32 11.54 10.56
C LEU A 315 15.61 10.25 10.97
N SER A 316 14.46 10.34 11.67
CA SER A 316 13.76 9.19 12.25
C SER A 316 13.25 8.16 11.23
N GLY A 317 13.09 8.55 9.96
CA GLY A 317 12.73 7.65 8.86
C GLY A 317 13.92 7.04 8.10
N TYR A 318 15.16 7.19 8.58
CA TYR A 318 16.34 6.60 7.95
C TYR A 318 16.96 5.55 8.87
N THR A 319 17.68 4.60 8.27
CA THR A 319 18.42 3.57 9.01
C THR A 319 19.87 3.98 9.22
N TYR A 320 20.49 3.56 10.32
CA TYR A 320 21.92 3.79 10.55
C TYR A 320 22.74 2.67 9.91
N GLY A 321 23.64 3.03 9.01
CA GLY A 321 24.57 2.11 8.37
C GLY A 321 25.94 2.10 9.02
N GLN A 322 26.87 1.38 8.40
CA GLN A 322 28.27 1.34 8.82
C GLN A 322 28.89 2.74 8.79
N GLU A 323 29.56 3.10 9.88
CA GLU A 323 30.29 4.36 10.01
C GLU A 323 31.42 4.47 8.98
N ILE A 324 31.76 5.70 8.61
CA ILE A 324 32.86 6.04 7.71
C ILE A 324 34.03 6.50 8.57
N THR A 325 35.08 5.68 8.59
CA THR A 325 36.31 5.88 9.37
C THR A 325 37.50 6.17 8.45
N SER A 326 38.67 6.44 9.03
CA SER A 326 39.93 6.59 8.30
C SER A 326 40.31 5.36 7.49
N ASP A 327 39.81 4.19 7.88
CA ASP A 327 40.16 2.88 7.34
C ASP A 327 39.10 2.37 6.36
N SER A 328 37.97 3.08 6.22
CA SER A 328 36.92 2.73 5.28
C SER A 328 37.42 2.81 3.84
N LEU A 329 37.49 1.66 3.18
CA LEU A 329 37.82 1.55 1.75
C LEU A 329 36.54 1.68 0.91
N TYR A 330 36.58 2.53 -0.11
CA TYR A 330 35.41 2.86 -0.94
C TYR A 330 34.16 3.24 -0.12
N PRO A 331 34.23 4.29 0.72
CA PRO A 331 33.13 4.67 1.60
C PRO A 331 31.88 5.15 0.86
N THR A 332 31.98 5.51 -0.43
CA THR A 332 30.83 5.81 -1.29
C THR A 332 30.52 4.70 -2.29
N GLY A 333 31.22 3.56 -2.17
CA GLY A 333 31.09 2.39 -3.03
C GLY A 333 31.76 2.53 -4.41
N ALA A 334 32.33 1.43 -4.90
CA ALA A 334 32.93 1.33 -6.23
C ALA A 334 32.46 0.06 -6.97
N LEU A 335 32.35 0.13 -8.30
CA LEU A 335 32.13 -1.04 -9.15
C LEU A 335 33.47 -1.53 -9.67
N LEU A 336 33.84 -2.75 -9.30
CA LEU A 336 35.07 -3.40 -9.72
C LEU A 336 34.75 -4.61 -10.61
N GLN A 337 35.43 -4.70 -11.76
CA GLN A 337 35.31 -5.82 -12.69
C GLN A 337 36.61 -6.63 -12.72
N ASN A 338 36.50 -7.94 -12.56
CA ASN A 338 37.63 -8.84 -12.74
C ASN A 338 38.06 -8.85 -14.22
N LYS A 339 39.33 -8.53 -14.50
CA LYS A 339 39.89 -8.48 -15.87
C LYS A 339 39.83 -9.81 -16.63
N LEU A 340 39.86 -10.95 -15.94
CA LEU A 340 39.89 -12.28 -16.54
C LEU A 340 38.49 -12.89 -16.67
N SER A 341 37.74 -12.94 -15.57
CA SER A 341 36.42 -13.58 -15.57
C SER A 341 35.29 -12.67 -16.05
N GLY A 342 35.50 -11.36 -16.07
CA GLY A 342 34.46 -10.37 -16.37
C GLY A 342 33.44 -10.16 -15.25
N GLY A 343 33.52 -10.93 -14.15
CA GLY A 343 32.63 -10.82 -13.00
C GLY A 343 32.71 -9.44 -12.35
N VAL A 344 31.56 -8.90 -11.97
CA VAL A 344 31.42 -7.55 -11.43
C VAL A 344 31.04 -7.61 -9.95
N TYR A 345 31.65 -6.72 -9.17
CA TYR A 345 31.41 -6.59 -7.74
C TYR A 345 31.19 -5.14 -7.36
N TYR A 346 30.28 -4.90 -6.42
CA TYR A 346 30.18 -3.65 -5.69
C TYR A 346 31.01 -3.75 -4.42
N VAL A 347 31.98 -2.85 -4.25
CA VAL A 347 32.81 -2.79 -3.04
C VAL A 347 32.44 -1.54 -2.26
N GLU A 348 31.94 -1.73 -1.04
CA GLU A 348 31.61 -0.64 -0.12
C GLU A 348 32.15 -0.98 1.27
N SER A 349 32.82 -0.01 1.90
CA SER A 349 33.40 -0.16 3.24
C SER A 349 34.32 -1.39 3.40
N GLY A 350 35.03 -1.73 2.32
CA GLY A 350 35.94 -2.88 2.27
C GLY A 350 35.27 -4.25 2.09
N VAL A 351 33.95 -4.35 1.92
CA VAL A 351 33.26 -5.61 1.63
C VAL A 351 32.91 -5.68 0.15
N LYS A 352 33.20 -6.81 -0.49
CA LYS A 352 32.97 -7.04 -1.93
C LYS A 352 31.72 -7.89 -2.13
N GLN A 353 30.67 -7.28 -2.68
CA GLN A 353 29.39 -7.92 -2.97
C GLN A 353 29.31 -8.30 -4.45
N PRO A 354 29.04 -9.57 -4.80
CA PRO A 354 28.91 -9.98 -6.20
C PRO A 354 27.65 -9.41 -6.85
N ILE A 355 27.74 -9.05 -8.13
CA ILE A 355 26.61 -8.62 -8.95
C ILE A 355 26.33 -9.70 -10.00
N TYR A 356 25.18 -10.37 -9.90
CA TYR A 356 24.85 -11.52 -10.76
C TYR A 356 24.21 -11.16 -12.11
N SER A 357 23.93 -9.88 -12.37
CA SER A 357 23.53 -9.43 -13.70
C SER A 357 23.89 -7.97 -13.96
N ARG A 358 24.12 -7.63 -15.23
CA ARG A 358 24.38 -6.24 -15.64
C ARG A 358 23.17 -5.33 -15.39
N GLU A 359 21.96 -5.90 -15.35
CA GLU A 359 20.72 -5.17 -15.13
C GLU A 359 20.62 -4.63 -13.69
N ILE A 360 21.08 -5.39 -12.68
CA ILE A 360 21.21 -4.87 -11.30
C ILE A 360 22.13 -3.64 -11.30
N MET A 361 23.24 -3.71 -12.03
CA MET A 361 24.17 -2.58 -12.14
C MET A 361 23.54 -1.37 -12.84
N ALA A 362 22.82 -1.60 -13.95
CA ALA A 362 22.16 -0.53 -14.70
C ALA A 362 21.08 0.19 -13.89
N VAL A 363 20.36 -0.56 -13.05
CA VAL A 363 19.29 -0.02 -12.17
C VAL A 363 19.88 0.68 -10.96
N ASN A 364 20.78 0.02 -10.21
CA ASN A 364 21.24 0.53 -8.91
C ASN A 364 22.37 1.55 -9.03
N PHE A 365 23.17 1.50 -10.10
CA PHE A 365 24.45 2.19 -10.20
C PHE A 365 24.65 2.92 -11.54
N LYS A 366 23.57 3.45 -12.13
CA LYS A 366 23.53 4.08 -13.47
C LYS A 366 24.70 5.03 -13.80
N ASN A 367 25.22 5.76 -12.81
CA ASN A 367 26.29 6.76 -12.99
C ASN A 367 27.64 6.34 -12.39
N LYS A 368 27.79 5.10 -11.93
CA LYS A 368 29.05 4.61 -11.35
C LYS A 368 29.97 4.07 -12.46
N ILE A 369 31.25 4.37 -12.32
CA ILE A 369 32.29 3.92 -13.24
C ILE A 369 32.65 2.48 -12.91
N LEU A 370 32.66 1.61 -13.93
CA LEU A 370 33.13 0.24 -13.83
C LEU A 370 34.65 0.21 -13.99
N THR A 371 35.37 -0.16 -12.93
CA THR A 371 36.84 -0.16 -12.91
C THR A 371 37.38 -1.59 -13.05
N GLN A 372 38.22 -1.83 -14.03
CA GLN A 372 38.84 -3.15 -14.23
C GLN A 372 40.04 -3.37 -13.32
N VAL A 373 40.02 -4.47 -12.56
CA VAL A 373 41.06 -4.83 -11.57
C VAL A 373 41.46 -6.30 -11.69
N SER A 374 42.60 -6.67 -11.11
CA SER A 374 43.05 -8.07 -11.11
C SER A 374 42.30 -8.91 -10.07
N ALA A 375 42.42 -10.24 -10.16
CA ALA A 375 41.81 -11.14 -9.19
C ALA A 375 42.43 -10.97 -7.78
N GLU A 376 43.73 -10.69 -7.72
CA GLU A 376 44.47 -10.43 -6.49
C GLU A 376 43.98 -9.17 -5.78
N GLU A 377 43.65 -8.11 -6.54
CA GLU A 377 43.06 -6.89 -5.97
C GLU A 377 41.71 -7.17 -5.34
N LEU A 378 40.83 -7.89 -6.04
CA LEU A 378 39.52 -8.28 -5.52
C LEU A 378 39.63 -9.21 -4.31
N GLY A 379 40.69 -10.01 -4.23
CA GLY A 379 40.97 -10.94 -3.13
C GLY A 379 41.33 -10.24 -1.80
N LYS A 380 41.60 -8.93 -1.81
CA LYS A 380 41.85 -8.15 -0.59
C LYS A 380 40.60 -7.86 0.23
N TYR A 381 39.42 -8.01 -0.39
CA TYR A 381 38.14 -7.68 0.22
C TYR A 381 37.39 -8.97 0.57
N PRO A 382 36.88 -9.13 1.81
CA PRO A 382 35.97 -10.21 2.14
C PRO A 382 34.71 -10.19 1.26
N ASP A 383 34.19 -11.36 0.95
CA ASP A 383 32.96 -11.51 0.19
C ASP A 383 31.75 -11.15 1.07
N GLY A 384 30.80 -10.42 0.48
CA GLY A 384 29.51 -10.10 1.07
C GLY A 384 28.35 -10.73 0.31
N GLU A 385 27.13 -10.49 0.79
CA GLU A 385 25.91 -10.90 0.10
C GLU A 385 25.79 -10.27 -1.29
N PRO A 386 25.17 -10.96 -2.27
CA PRO A 386 24.99 -10.41 -3.60
C PRO A 386 24.15 -9.13 -3.58
N VAL A 387 24.50 -8.18 -4.44
CA VAL A 387 23.68 -6.99 -4.64
C VAL A 387 22.33 -7.41 -5.21
N LYS A 388 21.25 -6.92 -4.62
CA LYS A 388 19.86 -7.20 -5.00
C LYS A 388 19.27 -6.02 -5.79
N PHE A 389 18.18 -6.27 -6.54
CA PHE A 389 17.34 -5.17 -7.04
C PHE A 389 16.73 -4.40 -5.86
N LYS A 390 16.51 -3.09 -6.03
CA LYS A 390 15.84 -2.27 -5.02
C LYS A 390 14.34 -2.61 -4.96
N ASP A 391 13.71 -2.25 -3.86
CA ASP A 391 12.27 -2.33 -3.73
C ASP A 391 11.58 -1.42 -4.77
N GLY A 392 10.42 -1.86 -5.26
CA GLY A 392 9.67 -1.21 -6.34
C GLY A 392 10.11 -1.61 -7.76
N GLU A 393 11.20 -2.37 -7.92
CA GLU A 393 11.60 -2.87 -9.23
C GLU A 393 10.68 -3.98 -9.74
N LEU A 394 10.32 -3.92 -11.03
CA LEU A 394 9.63 -5.00 -11.74
C LEU A 394 10.67 -5.84 -12.46
N ILE A 395 10.74 -7.13 -12.19
CA ILE A 395 11.74 -8.02 -12.77
C ILE A 395 11.12 -9.27 -13.38
N LYS A 396 11.78 -9.80 -14.42
CA LYS A 396 11.39 -11.04 -15.10
C LYS A 396 12.66 -11.81 -15.52
N ALA A 397 12.67 -13.12 -15.32
CA ALA A 397 13.77 -13.95 -15.82
C ALA A 397 13.65 -14.15 -17.35
N ASP A 398 14.77 -14.16 -18.05
CA ASP A 398 14.86 -14.42 -19.50
C ASP A 398 14.21 -15.74 -19.96
N ASN A 399 14.19 -16.75 -19.08
CA ASN A 399 13.68 -18.08 -19.34
C ASN A 399 12.29 -18.37 -18.74
N ASN A 400 11.59 -17.36 -18.20
CA ASN A 400 10.30 -17.54 -17.54
C ASN A 400 9.36 -16.35 -17.81
N ASN A 401 8.06 -16.61 -17.95
CA ASN A 401 7.05 -15.56 -18.15
C ASN A 401 6.53 -14.89 -16.87
N LYS A 402 6.90 -15.36 -15.67
CA LYS A 402 6.49 -14.73 -14.42
C LYS A 402 7.16 -13.37 -14.22
N VAL A 403 6.34 -12.35 -13.97
CA VAL A 403 6.77 -11.00 -13.60
C VAL A 403 6.66 -10.85 -12.09
N TYR A 404 7.69 -10.30 -11.46
CA TYR A 404 7.74 -10.06 -10.03
C TYR A 404 7.91 -8.57 -9.75
N VAL A 405 7.33 -8.09 -8.65
CA VAL A 405 7.73 -6.84 -8.01
C VAL A 405 8.63 -7.15 -6.82
N ILE A 406 9.68 -6.36 -6.63
CA ILE A 406 10.54 -6.46 -5.44
C ILE A 406 9.95 -5.59 -4.32
N SER A 407 9.84 -6.17 -3.13
CA SER A 407 9.25 -5.55 -1.95
C SER A 407 9.88 -6.17 -0.70
N ASP A 408 10.40 -5.34 0.20
CA ASP A 408 11.12 -5.78 1.40
C ASP A 408 12.23 -6.79 1.06
N GLY A 409 12.96 -6.53 -0.04
CA GLY A 409 14.00 -7.41 -0.56
C GLY A 409 13.52 -8.75 -1.14
N ASN A 410 12.22 -9.05 -1.11
CA ASN A 410 11.62 -10.28 -1.62
C ASN A 410 10.98 -10.07 -2.99
N ARG A 411 10.91 -11.13 -3.81
CA ARG A 411 10.17 -11.12 -5.09
C ARG A 411 8.74 -11.57 -4.85
N ARG A 412 7.77 -10.77 -5.27
CA ARG A 412 6.34 -11.06 -5.15
C ARG A 412 5.75 -11.26 -6.53
N TRP A 413 5.16 -12.43 -6.80
CA TRP A 413 4.67 -12.76 -8.14
C TRP A 413 3.39 -12.00 -8.45
N ILE A 414 3.35 -11.30 -9.58
CA ILE A 414 2.12 -10.71 -10.11
C ILE A 414 1.44 -11.80 -10.95
N LYS A 415 0.38 -12.42 -10.40
CA LYS A 415 -0.18 -13.66 -10.97
C LYS A 415 -0.82 -13.48 -12.33
N THR A 416 -1.45 -12.34 -12.57
CA THR A 416 -2.26 -12.10 -13.76
C THR A 416 -1.93 -10.75 -14.40
N GLU A 417 -2.17 -10.65 -15.70
CA GLU A 417 -2.13 -9.38 -16.42
C GLU A 417 -3.16 -8.38 -15.85
N THR A 418 -4.33 -8.88 -15.44
CA THR A 418 -5.34 -8.06 -14.76
C THR A 418 -4.80 -7.44 -13.49
N ALA A 419 -4.07 -8.21 -12.65
CA ALA A 419 -3.40 -7.68 -11.46
C ALA A 419 -2.38 -6.60 -11.86
N PHE A 420 -1.53 -6.90 -12.85
CA PHE A 420 -0.50 -5.98 -13.32
C PHE A 420 -1.08 -4.61 -13.73
N VAL A 421 -2.13 -4.62 -14.55
CA VAL A 421 -2.83 -3.42 -15.00
C VAL A 421 -3.58 -2.75 -13.84
N LYS A 422 -4.21 -3.52 -12.95
CA LYS A 422 -4.94 -3.01 -11.79
C LYS A 422 -4.04 -2.26 -10.81
N PHE A 423 -2.79 -2.69 -10.63
CA PHE A 423 -1.78 -1.97 -9.85
C PHE A 423 -1.15 -0.79 -10.60
N GLY A 424 -1.54 -0.54 -11.87
CA GLY A 424 -1.02 0.55 -12.68
C GLY A 424 0.43 0.34 -13.13
N TYR A 425 0.96 -0.88 -13.02
CA TYR A 425 2.29 -1.19 -13.50
C TYR A 425 2.38 -1.05 -15.02
N LYS A 426 3.58 -0.72 -15.51
CA LYS A 426 3.86 -0.48 -16.92
C LYS A 426 4.80 -1.55 -17.44
N TRP A 427 4.44 -2.17 -18.57
CA TRP A 427 5.26 -3.22 -19.18
C TRP A 427 6.68 -2.75 -19.50
N ASP A 428 6.84 -1.49 -19.92
CA ASP A 428 8.14 -0.86 -20.21
C ASP A 428 9.04 -0.72 -18.98
N ASN A 429 8.51 -0.84 -17.76
CA ASN A 429 9.28 -0.78 -16.53
C ASN A 429 9.80 -2.17 -16.10
N ILE A 430 9.49 -3.25 -16.83
CA ILE A 430 9.96 -4.60 -16.50
C ILE A 430 11.42 -4.75 -16.92
N VAL A 431 12.27 -5.08 -15.95
CA VAL A 431 13.68 -5.41 -16.15
C VAL A 431 13.80 -6.91 -16.42
N MET A 432 14.08 -7.27 -17.68
CA MET A 432 14.44 -8.64 -18.03
C MET A 432 15.87 -8.94 -17.60
N THR A 433 16.09 -9.99 -16.81
CA THR A 433 17.37 -10.31 -16.17
C THR A 433 17.61 -11.82 -16.11
N SER A 434 18.77 -12.23 -15.61
CA SER A 434 19.11 -13.65 -15.45
C SER A 434 18.27 -14.31 -14.34
N LYS A 435 18.03 -15.63 -14.46
CA LYS A 435 17.39 -16.41 -13.39
C LYS A 435 18.11 -16.26 -12.05
N GLN A 436 19.45 -16.25 -12.03
CA GLN A 436 20.24 -16.09 -10.81
C GLN A 436 19.96 -14.74 -10.11
N ALA A 437 19.82 -13.66 -10.88
CA ALA A 437 19.50 -12.33 -10.36
C ALA A 437 18.05 -12.21 -9.86
N VAL A 438 17.12 -13.02 -10.36
CA VAL A 438 15.78 -13.16 -9.76
C VAL A 438 15.85 -13.99 -8.48
N ASP A 439 16.66 -15.05 -8.49
CA ASP A 439 16.72 -16.07 -7.44
C ASP A 439 17.32 -15.56 -6.11
N VAL A 440 18.13 -14.50 -6.12
CA VAL A 440 18.68 -13.87 -4.89
C VAL A 440 17.62 -13.23 -3.99
N HIS A 441 16.44 -12.95 -4.53
CA HIS A 441 15.29 -12.49 -3.77
C HIS A 441 14.48 -13.69 -3.29
N LEU A 442 14.13 -13.77 -2.00
CA LEU A 442 13.25 -14.85 -1.55
C LEU A 442 11.83 -14.63 -2.10
N LEU A 443 11.05 -15.70 -2.24
CA LEU A 443 9.66 -15.60 -2.69
C LEU A 443 8.80 -15.05 -1.55
N GLY A 444 8.15 -13.92 -1.78
CA GLY A 444 7.14 -13.33 -0.88
C GLY A 444 5.72 -13.69 -1.30
N GLU A 445 4.73 -13.12 -0.62
CA GLU A 445 3.32 -13.30 -0.97
C GLU A 445 3.01 -12.76 -2.37
N ASP A 446 2.17 -13.47 -3.11
CA ASP A 446 1.79 -13.07 -4.45
C ASP A 446 0.91 -11.79 -4.46
N LEU A 447 0.83 -11.14 -5.62
CA LEU A 447 -0.11 -10.05 -5.90
C LEU A 447 -1.18 -10.55 -6.88
N GLU A 448 -2.45 -10.34 -6.51
CA GLU A 448 -3.64 -10.76 -7.25
C GLU A 448 -4.55 -9.59 -7.67
#